data_AF-A0A942D409-F1
#
_entry.id   AF-A0A942D409-F1
#
_cell.length_a   1.000
_cell.length_b   1.000
_cell.length_c   1.000
_cell.angle_alpha   90.00
_cell.angle_beta   90.00
_cell.angle_gamma   90.00
#
_symmetry.space_group_name_H-M   'P 1'
#
loop_
_entity.id
_entity.type
_entity.pdbx_description
1 polymer ?
#
loop_
_entity_poly.entity_id
_entity_poly.type
_entity_poly.pdbx_seq_one_letter_code
_entity_poly.pdbx_strand_id
1 'polypeptide(L)'
;MTLTNVSKRSMQLRFLPQPADGPFGHGHSTCSAGLAPHESCWVTVWFRPTHWGPATGRLVYALDGSSSNAFQIRLIGEAHQPPL
;
A
#
# COMPACT_ATOMS: atom_id res chain seq x y z
N MET A 1 -5.69 -5.59 -0.07
CA MET A 1 -4.60 -6.55 0.18
C MET A 1 -4.51 -6.85 1.67
N THR A 2 -3.92 -7.99 2.02
CA THR A 2 -3.72 -8.43 3.41
C THR A 2 -2.25 -8.33 3.77
N LEU A 3 -1.96 -7.80 4.96
CA LEU A 3 -0.64 -7.76 5.54
C LEU A 3 -0.67 -8.55 6.86
N THR A 4 0.30 -9.43 7.07
CA THR A 4 0.41 -10.25 8.28
C THR A 4 1.70 -9.91 9.00
N ASN A 5 1.62 -9.64 10.30
CA ASN A 5 2.81 -9.50 11.13
C ASN A 5 3.41 -10.88 11.39
N VAL A 6 4.45 -11.24 10.65
CA VAL A 6 5.16 -12.53 10.82
C VAL A 6 6.23 -12.50 11.90
N SER A 7 6.39 -11.37 12.61
CA SER A 7 7.37 -11.23 13.67
C SER A 7 6.83 -11.77 15.01
N LYS A 8 7.74 -11.94 15.98
CA LYS A 8 7.39 -12.34 17.35
C LYS A 8 7.06 -11.14 18.25
N ARG A 9 6.99 -9.92 17.70
CA ARG A 9 6.75 -8.67 18.45
C ARG A 9 5.53 -7.95 17.88
N SER A 10 4.92 -7.11 18.70
CA SER A 10 3.91 -6.18 18.18
C SER A 10 4.58 -5.18 17.24
N MET A 11 3.90 -4.82 16.15
CA MET A 11 4.43 -3.95 15.12
C MET A 11 3.42 -2.89 14.73
N GLN A 12 3.86 -1.64 14.63
CA GLN A 12 3.03 -0.57 14.09
C GLN A 12 3.39 -0.29 12.65
N LEU A 13 2.38 -0.26 11.79
CA LEU A 13 2.53 0.03 10.37
C LEU A 13 1.99 1.43 10.08
N ARG A 14 2.78 2.24 9.38
CA ARG A 14 2.37 3.57 8.91
C ARG A 14 2.62 3.69 7.43
N PHE A 15 1.55 3.85 6.65
CA PHE A 15 1.69 4.20 5.24
C PHE A 15 2.29 5.60 5.09
N LEU A 16 3.24 5.72 4.16
CA LEU A 16 3.82 7.01 3.81
C LEU A 16 2.94 7.71 2.75
N PRO A 17 3.03 9.05 2.67
CA PRO A 17 2.37 9.78 1.60
C PRO A 17 2.75 9.24 0.22
N GLN A 18 1.77 9.10 -0.65
CA GLN A 18 1.98 8.74 -2.06
C GLN A 18 1.89 9.99 -2.94
N PRO A 19 2.51 9.98 -4.14
CA PRO A 19 2.37 11.10 -5.07
C PRO A 19 0.90 11.39 -5.36
N ALA A 20 0.46 12.63 -5.18
CA ALA A 20 -0.93 13.03 -5.35
C ALA A 20 -1.45 12.76 -6.77
N ASP A 21 -0.57 12.91 -7.77
CA ASP A 21 -0.89 12.76 -9.19
C ASP A 21 -0.55 11.35 -9.73
N GLY A 22 -0.16 10.43 -8.85
CA GLY A 22 0.16 9.06 -9.21
C GLY A 22 -1.09 8.24 -9.52
N PRO A 23 -1.00 7.24 -10.42
CA PRO A 23 -2.15 6.42 -10.78
C PRO A 23 -2.54 5.41 -9.68
N PHE A 24 -1.75 5.30 -8.61
CA PHE A 24 -2.00 4.40 -7.49
C PHE A 24 -2.06 5.17 -6.18
N GLY A 25 -2.92 4.71 -5.28
CA GLY A 25 -2.90 5.12 -3.89
C GLY A 25 -3.50 4.08 -2.95
N HIS A 26 -3.54 4.38 -1.66
CA HIS A 26 -4.25 3.57 -0.68
C HIS A 26 -5.42 4.35 -0.07
N GLY A 27 -6.42 3.61 0.39
CA GLY A 27 -7.60 4.15 1.06
C GLY A 27 -7.67 3.69 2.51
N HIS A 28 -8.86 3.25 2.92
CA HIS A 28 -9.09 2.68 4.24
C HIS A 28 -8.14 1.53 4.55
N SER A 29 -7.62 1.52 5.78
CA SER A 29 -6.78 0.47 6.33
C SER A 29 -7.14 0.18 7.78
N THR A 30 -7.12 -1.10 8.15
CA THR A 30 -7.24 -1.56 9.54
C THR A 30 -5.88 -1.74 10.22
N CYS A 31 -4.77 -1.40 9.54
CA CYS A 31 -3.40 -1.51 10.07
C CYS A 31 -3.02 -0.37 11.03
N SER A 32 -4.02 0.34 11.57
CA SER A 32 -3.86 1.58 12.35
C SER A 32 -3.59 1.34 13.84
N ALA A 33 -3.96 0.16 14.36
CA ALA A 33 -3.59 -0.29 15.70
C ALA A 33 -2.37 -1.22 15.58
N GLY A 34 -1.49 -1.23 16.59
CA GLY A 34 -0.34 -2.13 16.61
C GLY A 34 -0.78 -3.57 16.36
N LEU A 35 -0.21 -4.21 15.34
CA LEU A 35 -0.49 -5.59 15.00
C LEU A 35 0.29 -6.49 15.95
N ALA A 36 -0.43 -7.32 16.72
CA ALA A 36 0.19 -8.36 17.53
C ALA A 36 0.98 -9.37 16.66
N PRO A 37 1.80 -10.24 17.25
CA PRO A 37 2.41 -11.34 16.51
C PRO A 37 1.36 -12.19 15.79
N HIS A 38 1.59 -12.49 14.51
CA HIS A 38 0.72 -13.28 13.62
C HIS A 38 -0.66 -12.68 13.30
N GLU A 39 -0.97 -11.48 13.80
CA GLU A 39 -2.17 -10.74 13.42
C GLU A 39 -2.10 -10.27 11.96
N SER A 40 -3.27 -10.10 11.34
CA SER A 40 -3.39 -9.62 9.97
C SER A 40 -4.28 -8.40 9.88
N CYS A 41 -3.88 -7.45 9.05
CA CYS A 41 -4.68 -6.28 8.73
C CYS A 41 -4.94 -6.19 7.23
N TRP A 42 -5.91 -5.36 6.87
CA TRP A 42 -6.28 -5.11 5.49
C TRP A 42 -6.05 -3.65 5.13
N VAL A 43 -5.73 -3.44 3.86
CA VAL A 43 -5.66 -2.11 3.25
C VAL A 43 -6.21 -2.15 1.84
N THR A 44 -7.01 -1.14 1.54
CA THR A 44 -7.53 -0.91 0.20
C THR A 44 -6.49 -0.16 -0.62
N VAL A 45 -6.27 -0.63 -1.85
CA VAL A 45 -5.41 0.01 -2.84
C VAL A 45 -6.30 0.35 -4.02
N TRP A 46 -6.19 1.57 -4.53
CA TRP A 46 -6.93 2.03 -5.69
C TRP A 46 -5.99 2.29 -6.86
N PHE A 47 -6.52 2.12 -8.07
CA PHE A 47 -5.86 2.42 -9.33
C PHE A 47 -6.75 3.36 -10.14
N ARG A 48 -6.25 4.56 -10.43
CA ARG A 48 -6.95 5.64 -11.16
C ARG A 48 -6.00 6.23 -12.21
N PRO A 49 -5.73 5.49 -13.30
CA PRO A 49 -4.85 5.95 -14.36
C PRO A 49 -5.45 7.14 -15.11
N THR A 50 -4.60 8.09 -15.51
CA THR A 50 -4.98 9.23 -16.37
C THR A 50 -4.67 8.97 -17.85
N HIS A 51 -3.92 7.92 -18.16
CA HIS A 51 -3.50 7.53 -19.50
C HIS A 51 -3.75 6.04 -19.71
N TRP A 52 -4.06 5.67 -20.95
CA TRP A 52 -4.17 4.27 -21.35
C TRP A 52 -2.80 3.57 -21.36
N GLY A 53 -2.81 2.25 -21.18
CA GLY A 53 -1.61 1.42 -21.17
C GLY A 53 -1.08 1.10 -19.77
N PRO A 54 0.15 0.56 -19.68
CA PRO A 54 0.71 0.08 -18.43
C PRO A 54 1.14 1.22 -17.51
N ALA A 55 0.81 1.08 -16.23
CA ALA A 55 1.19 1.99 -15.16
C ALA A 55 1.93 1.23 -14.06
N THR A 56 2.93 1.88 -13.47
CA THR A 56 3.65 1.35 -12.31
C THR A 56 3.60 2.35 -11.16
N GLY A 57 3.57 1.83 -9.94
CA GLY A 57 3.56 2.64 -8.73
C GLY A 57 4.19 1.88 -7.57
N ARG A 58 4.28 2.56 -6.43
CA ARG A 58 4.75 1.96 -5.19
C ARG A 58 3.87 2.39 -4.04
N LEU A 59 3.52 1.42 -3.20
CA LEU A 59 2.98 1.67 -1.87
C LEU A 59 4.11 1.50 -0.87
N VAL A 60 4.37 2.55 -0.09
CA VAL A 60 5.47 2.59 0.87
C VAL A 60 4.89 2.67 2.27
N TYR A 61 5.40 1.84 3.18
CA TYR A 61 5.04 1.89 4.59
C TYR A 61 6.27 1.72 5.47
N ALA A 62 6.27 2.39 6.61
CA ALA A 62 7.31 2.30 7.62
C ALA A 62 6.81 1.48 8.81
N LEU A 63 7.75 0.83 9.49
CA LEU A 63 7.50 0.08 10.72
C LEU A 63 7.99 0.89 11.92
N ASP A 64 7.22 0.88 13.01
CA ASP A 64 7.57 1.46 14.30
C ASP A 64 8.09 2.92 14.19
N GLY A 65 7.49 3.70 13.27
CA GLY A 65 7.80 5.11 13.05
C GLY A 65 9.14 5.39 12.35
N SER A 66 9.97 4.37 12.12
CA SER A 66 11.31 4.54 11.53
C SER A 66 11.25 4.53 10.00
N SER A 67 11.49 5.69 9.37
CA SER A 67 11.55 5.81 7.91
C SER A 67 12.79 5.14 7.27
N SER A 68 13.79 4.77 8.07
CA SER A 68 14.95 3.99 7.60
C SER A 68 14.61 2.52 7.35
N ASN A 69 13.47 2.03 7.84
CA ASN A 69 12.94 0.68 7.60
C ASN A 69 11.65 0.73 6.76
N ALA A 70 11.67 1.51 5.67
CA ALA A 70 10.54 1.59 4.76
C ALA A 70 10.47 0.35 3.85
N PHE A 71 9.31 -0.31 3.85
CA PHE A 71 9.00 -1.41 2.93
C PHE A 71 8.27 -0.85 1.72
N GLN A 72 8.55 -1.43 0.55
CA GLN A 72 7.96 -1.02 -0.72
C GLN A 72 7.26 -2.20 -1.37
N ILE A 73 5.99 -1.99 -1.72
CA ILE A 73 5.22 -2.91 -2.55
C ILE A 73 5.11 -2.29 -3.94
N ARG A 74 5.59 -3.03 -4.95
CA ARG A 74 5.43 -2.64 -6.35
C ARG A 74 3.99 -2.88 -6.78
N LEU A 75 3.39 -1.87 -7.39
CA LEU A 75 2.06 -1.93 -7.98
C LEU A 75 2.19 -1.85 -9.50
N ILE A 76 1.41 -2.69 -10.18
CA ILE A 76 1.28 -2.68 -11.64
C ILE A 76 -0.21 -2.70 -11.98
N GLY A 77 -0.56 -2.03 -13.07
CA GLY A 77 -1.93 -1.93 -13.55
C GLY A 77 -1.92 -1.56 -15.03
N GLU A 78 -3.00 -1.85 -15.72
CA GLU A 78 -3.16 -1.55 -17.13
C GLU A 78 -4.51 -0.87 -17.34
N ALA A 79 -4.47 0.29 -17.99
CA ALA A 79 -5.63 1.09 -18.28
C ALA A 79 -6.10 0.82 -19.70
N HIS A 80 -7.33 0.34 -19.87
CA HIS A 80 -7.90 0.06 -21.18
C HIS A 80 -8.91 1.12 -21.58
N GLN A 81 -8.83 1.54 -22.84
CA GLN A 81 -9.83 2.42 -23.42
C GLN A 81 -11.18 1.67 -23.52
N PRO A 82 -12.32 2.32 -23.22
CA PRO A 82 -13.63 1.72 -23.45
C PRO A 82 -13.78 1.27 -24.92
N PRO A 83 -14.46 0.13 -25.18
CA PRO A 83 -14.80 -0.26 -26.55
C PRO A 83 -15.70 0.80 -27.20
N LEU A 84 -15.47 1.07 -28.49
CA LEU A 84 -16.29 1.94 -29.33
C LEU A 84 -17.67 1.34 -29.59
#